data_AF-Q0RTG9-F1
#
_entry.id   AF-Q0RTG9-F1
#
_cell.length_a   1.000
_cell.length_b   1.000
_cell.length_c   1.000
_cell.angle_alpha   90.00
_cell.angle_beta   90.00
_cell.angle_gamma   90.00
#
_symmetry.space_group_name_H-M   'P 1'
#
loop_
_entity.id
_entity.type
_entity.pdbx_description
1 polymer ?
#
loop_
_entity_poly.entity_id
_entity_poly.type
_entity_poly.pdbx_seq_one_letter_code
_entity_poly.pdbx_strand_id
1 'polypeptide(L)'
;MRRGVGREPGSVPQMWRYYTTLQADGHLTTRLRAEHAALTLFAIHQQSLPRSAHELGSGLGTAVKELRASGKFSPDAVDRRFGTAATATSLSEASYHLRGLVRQLRQIQRPLDYTALFWDLVTWQNPARLGQVRRRWAAQYFLNRDSEGAASASASRR
;
A
#
# COMPACT_ATOMS: atom_id res chain seq x y z
N MET A 1 2.93 12.50 11.31
CA MET A 1 2.94 11.12 10.76
C MET A 1 4.31 10.64 10.27
N ARG A 2 5.07 11.34 9.41
CA ARG A 2 6.42 10.86 8.97
C ARG A 2 7.41 10.54 10.12
N ARG A 3 7.32 11.24 11.26
CA ARG A 3 8.12 10.96 12.47
C ARG A 3 7.81 9.61 13.13
N GLY A 4 6.71 8.96 12.76
CA GLY A 4 6.36 7.62 13.24
C GLY A 4 7.13 6.49 12.58
N VAL A 5 7.81 6.72 11.46
CA VAL A 5 8.49 5.64 10.74
C VAL A 5 9.52 4.96 11.64
N GLY A 6 9.37 3.64 11.81
CA GLY A 6 10.25 2.83 12.66
C GLY A 6 10.02 3.00 14.16
N ARG A 7 8.96 3.70 14.58
CA ARG A 7 8.55 3.81 15.98
C ARG A 7 7.45 2.80 16.28
N GLU A 8 7.28 2.49 17.56
CA GLU A 8 6.20 1.62 18.00
C GLU A 8 4.83 2.28 17.74
N PRO A 9 3.84 1.55 17.22
CA PRO A 9 2.49 2.06 17.05
C PRO A 9 1.92 2.58 18.38
N GLY A 10 1.27 3.76 18.34
CA GLY A 10 0.79 4.41 19.55
C GLY A 10 1.85 5.19 20.36
N SER A 11 3.16 5.01 20.13
CA SER A 11 4.21 5.71 20.90
C SER A 11 4.49 7.16 20.47
N VAL A 12 3.87 7.64 19.39
CA VAL A 12 4.15 8.97 18.80
C VAL A 12 2.94 9.89 18.98
N PRO A 13 2.97 10.84 19.94
CA PRO A 13 1.81 11.66 20.28
C PRO A 13 1.20 12.44 19.12
N GLN A 14 2.03 12.95 18.21
CA GLN A 14 1.57 13.69 17.03
C GLN A 14 0.79 12.81 16.02
N MET A 15 0.72 11.50 16.26
CA MET A 15 -0.08 10.57 15.46
C MET A 15 -1.42 10.20 16.10
N TRP A 16 -1.62 10.43 17.41
CA TRP A 16 -2.78 9.92 18.15
C TRP A 16 -4.12 10.29 17.52
N ARG A 17 -4.27 11.55 17.11
CA ARG A 17 -5.50 12.05 16.47
C ARG A 17 -5.87 11.38 15.13
N TYR A 18 -4.96 10.61 14.53
CA TYR A 18 -5.17 9.95 13.25
C TYR A 18 -5.46 8.46 13.38
N TYR A 19 -5.23 7.85 14.54
CA TYR A 19 -5.57 6.46 14.72
C TYR A 19 -7.07 6.31 14.94
N THR A 20 -7.63 5.32 14.27
CA THR A 20 -9.02 4.87 14.41
C THR A 20 -9.10 3.51 15.10
N THR A 21 -7.96 2.83 15.26
CA THR A 21 -7.87 1.46 15.79
C THR A 21 -7.20 1.37 17.16
N LEU A 22 -6.93 2.50 17.81
CA LEU A 22 -6.54 2.55 19.21
C LEU A 22 -7.66 1.97 20.09
N GLN A 23 -7.29 1.16 21.07
CA GLN A 23 -8.21 0.60 22.07
C GLN A 23 -8.03 1.32 23.42
N ALA A 24 -9.11 1.42 24.19
CA ALA A 24 -9.12 2.12 25.47
C ALA A 24 -8.24 1.44 26.54
N ASP A 25 -8.01 0.14 26.40
CA ASP A 25 -7.14 -0.67 27.27
C ASP A 25 -5.64 -0.55 26.92
N GLY A 26 -5.30 0.18 25.85
CA GLY A 26 -3.93 0.41 25.42
C GLY A 26 -3.27 -0.78 24.72
N HIS A 27 -4.00 -1.84 24.39
CA HIS A 27 -3.40 -3.02 23.76
C HIS A 27 -2.91 -2.75 22.32
N LEU A 28 -1.71 -3.26 22.03
CA LEU A 28 -1.13 -3.17 20.69
C LEU A 28 -1.73 -4.24 19.75
N THR A 29 -2.83 -3.89 19.10
CA THR A 29 -3.54 -4.76 18.16
C THR A 29 -2.87 -4.89 16.80
N THR A 30 -3.20 -5.96 16.06
CA THR A 30 -2.79 -6.12 14.66
C THR A 30 -3.27 -4.98 13.77
N ARG A 31 -4.47 -4.46 14.03
CA ARG A 31 -5.03 -3.29 13.35
C ARG A 31 -4.20 -2.04 13.64
N LEU A 32 -3.86 -1.76 14.89
CA LEU A 32 -3.05 -0.59 15.24
C LEU A 32 -1.65 -0.65 14.60
N ARG A 33 -1.03 -1.84 14.57
CA ARG A 33 0.23 -2.06 13.85
C ARG A 33 0.13 -1.73 12.36
N ALA A 34 -0.91 -2.25 11.70
CA ALA A 34 -1.14 -2.01 10.27
C ALA A 34 -1.51 -0.56 9.96
N GLU A 35 -2.36 0.08 10.79
CA GLU A 35 -2.78 1.46 10.65
C GLU A 35 -1.57 2.40 10.78
N HIS A 36 -0.71 2.17 11.76
CA HIS A 36 0.54 2.91 11.91
C HIS A 36 1.42 2.82 10.65
N ALA A 37 1.63 1.61 10.12
CA ALA A 37 2.39 1.42 8.90
C ALA A 37 1.75 2.15 7.71
N ALA A 38 0.43 2.01 7.51
CA ALA A 38 -0.29 2.68 6.43
C ALA A 38 -0.22 4.20 6.52
N LEU A 39 -0.46 4.78 7.70
CA LEU A 39 -0.39 6.23 7.94
C LEU A 39 1.02 6.80 7.72
N THR A 40 2.05 6.09 8.15
CA THR A 40 3.44 6.53 7.93
C THR A 40 3.83 6.45 6.46
N LEU A 41 3.43 5.39 5.75
CA LEU A 41 3.63 5.25 4.30
C LEU A 41 2.86 6.34 3.52
N PHE A 42 1.61 6.61 3.89
CA PHE A 42 0.81 7.69 3.30
C PHE A 42 1.48 9.04 3.50
N ALA A 43 1.95 9.35 4.70
CA ALA A 43 2.60 10.62 5.00
C ALA A 43 3.92 10.82 4.21
N ILE A 44 4.61 9.73 3.86
CA ILE A 44 5.81 9.78 3.00
C ILE A 44 5.40 10.05 1.54
N HIS A 45 4.33 9.40 1.09
CA HIS A 45 3.82 9.51 -0.27
C HIS A 45 3.21 10.89 -0.54
N GLN A 46 2.36 11.39 0.36
CA GLN A 46 1.68 12.68 0.26
C GLN A 46 2.62 13.89 0.33
N GLN A 47 3.84 13.72 0.87
CA GLN A 47 4.73 14.85 1.13
C GLN A 47 5.02 15.65 -0.16
N SER A 48 4.66 16.93 -0.14
CA SER A 48 4.86 17.87 -1.25
C SER A 48 4.08 17.52 -2.53
N LEU A 49 3.08 16.64 -2.46
CA LEU A 49 2.14 16.43 -3.56
C LEU A 49 0.98 17.42 -3.47
N PRO A 50 0.58 18.05 -4.60
CA PRO A 50 -0.55 18.97 -4.63
C PRO A 50 -1.91 18.26 -4.62
N ARG A 51 -1.93 16.97 -4.98
CA ARG A 51 -3.13 16.10 -4.98
C ARG A 51 -2.96 14.99 -3.96
N SER A 52 -4.08 14.38 -3.57
CA SER A 52 -4.09 13.25 -2.64
C SER A 52 -3.25 12.08 -3.20
N ALA A 53 -2.39 11.52 -2.35
CA ALA A 53 -1.69 10.26 -2.61
C ALA A 53 -2.59 9.03 -2.35
N HIS A 54 -3.79 9.26 -1.81
CA HIS A 54 -4.81 8.25 -1.60
C HIS A 54 -5.90 8.34 -2.66
N GLU A 55 -6.18 7.21 -3.31
CA GLU A 55 -7.30 7.03 -4.24
C GLU A 55 -7.84 5.61 -4.11
N LEU A 56 -9.15 5.46 -3.98
CA LEU A 56 -9.81 4.15 -3.90
C LEU A 56 -9.65 3.37 -5.21
N GLY A 57 -9.40 2.07 -5.11
CA GLY A 57 -9.28 1.18 -6.28
C GLY A 57 -7.89 1.13 -6.92
N SER A 58 -7.00 2.08 -6.64
CA SER A 58 -5.59 2.02 -7.07
C SER A 58 -4.78 1.09 -6.16
N GLY A 59 -4.97 -0.22 -6.29
CA GLY A 59 -4.27 -1.23 -5.48
C GLY A 59 -2.74 -1.21 -5.67
N LEU A 60 -1.99 -1.79 -4.72
CA LEU A 60 -0.53 -1.74 -4.75
C LEU A 60 0.06 -2.34 -6.03
N GLY A 61 -0.38 -3.51 -6.46
CA GLY A 61 0.15 -4.12 -7.68
C GLY A 61 -0.13 -3.25 -8.91
N THR A 62 -1.30 -2.62 -9.00
CA THR A 62 -1.66 -1.73 -10.11
C THR A 62 -0.78 -0.47 -10.10
N ALA A 63 -0.61 0.16 -8.94
CA ALA A 63 0.24 1.35 -8.82
C ALA A 63 1.70 1.06 -9.19
N VAL A 64 2.24 -0.10 -8.77
CA VAL A 64 3.61 -0.51 -9.11
C VAL A 64 3.72 -0.92 -10.59
N LYS A 65 2.67 -1.51 -11.20
CA LYS A 65 2.63 -1.80 -12.64
C LYS A 65 2.77 -0.52 -13.45
N GLU A 66 2.06 0.53 -13.06
CA GLU A 66 2.20 1.86 -13.68
C GLU A 66 3.55 2.51 -13.40
N LEU A 67 4.11 2.31 -12.20
CA LEU A 67 5.48 2.72 -11.90
C LEU A 67 6.50 2.08 -12.85
N ARG A 68 6.36 0.78 -13.10
CA ARG A 68 7.18 0.02 -14.04
C ARG A 68 7.06 0.57 -15.47
N ALA A 69 5.84 0.93 -15.89
CA ALA A 69 5.55 1.47 -17.22
C ALA A 69 5.92 2.96 -17.39
N SER A 70 6.21 3.69 -16.31
CA SER A 70 6.41 5.14 -16.34
C SER A 70 7.65 5.63 -17.09
N GLY A 71 8.60 4.74 -17.40
CA GLY A 71 9.90 5.09 -18.00
C GLY A 71 10.86 5.84 -17.05
N LYS A 72 10.41 6.24 -15.85
CA LYS A 72 11.21 6.99 -14.88
C LYS A 72 12.22 6.12 -14.12
N PHE A 73 11.98 4.82 -14.05
CA PHE A 73 12.82 3.83 -13.37
C PHE A 73 13.00 2.61 -14.25
N SER A 74 14.13 1.91 -14.09
CA SER A 74 14.36 0.62 -14.73
C SER A 74 13.26 -0.39 -14.35
N PRO A 75 12.59 -1.04 -15.32
CA PRO A 75 11.59 -2.07 -15.06
C PRO A 75 12.10 -3.17 -14.15
N ASP A 76 13.30 -3.70 -14.40
CA ASP A 76 13.92 -4.76 -13.58
C ASP A 76 14.16 -4.30 -12.13
N ALA A 77 14.53 -3.04 -11.94
CA ALA A 77 14.71 -2.48 -10.61
C ALA A 77 13.39 -2.35 -9.85
N VAL A 78 12.28 -2.05 -10.55
CA VAL A 78 10.92 -2.03 -9.98
C VAL A 78 10.48 -3.47 -9.66
N ASP A 79 10.65 -4.40 -10.60
CA ASP A 79 10.32 -5.82 -10.45
C ASP A 79 11.02 -6.42 -9.21
N ARG A 80 12.33 -6.19 -9.07
CA ARG A 80 13.10 -6.65 -7.89
C ARG A 80 12.58 -6.07 -6.59
N ARG A 81 12.34 -4.76 -6.52
CA ARG A 81 11.85 -4.09 -5.28
C ARG A 81 10.46 -4.58 -4.90
N PHE A 82 9.59 -4.76 -5.88
CA PHE A 82 8.26 -5.31 -5.66
C PHE A 82 8.33 -6.75 -5.17
N GLY A 83 9.18 -7.58 -5.78
CA GLY A 83 9.49 -8.93 -5.32
C GLY A 83 9.94 -8.95 -3.86
N THR A 84 10.92 -8.13 -3.48
CA THR A 84 11.39 -8.03 -2.10
C THR A 84 10.28 -7.63 -1.12
N ALA A 85 9.44 -6.66 -1.49
CA ALA A 85 8.29 -6.29 -0.66
C ALA A 85 7.27 -7.43 -0.53
N ALA A 86 7.02 -8.16 -1.62
CA ALA A 86 6.09 -9.28 -1.64
C ALA A 86 6.59 -10.49 -0.84
N THR A 87 7.91 -10.75 -0.81
CA THR A 87 8.50 -11.88 -0.09
C THR A 87 8.80 -11.60 1.38
N ALA A 88 8.66 -10.35 1.83
CA ALA A 88 8.81 -9.98 3.24
C ALA A 88 7.99 -10.89 4.16
N THR A 89 8.60 -11.28 5.28
CA THR A 89 8.07 -12.26 6.23
C THR A 89 7.46 -11.63 7.47
N SER A 90 7.74 -10.34 7.70
CA SER A 90 7.19 -9.56 8.80
C SER A 90 6.56 -8.27 8.32
N LEU A 91 5.66 -7.70 9.13
CA LEU A 91 5.06 -6.39 8.87
C LEU A 91 6.12 -5.28 8.79
N SER A 92 7.12 -5.32 9.67
CA SER A 92 8.20 -4.31 9.73
C SER A 92 9.04 -4.33 8.45
N GLU A 93 9.42 -5.53 8.00
CA GLU A 93 10.16 -5.72 6.75
C GLU A 93 9.33 -5.28 5.53
N ALA A 94 8.05 -5.70 5.46
CA ALA A 94 7.14 -5.26 4.40
C ALA A 94 7.02 -3.73 4.36
N SER A 95 6.80 -3.09 5.51
CA SER A 95 6.69 -1.63 5.63
C SER A 95 7.98 -0.92 5.20
N TYR A 96 9.14 -1.48 5.51
CA TYR A 96 10.43 -0.96 5.09
C TYR A 96 10.60 -0.98 3.56
N HIS A 97 10.26 -2.10 2.91
CA HIS A 97 10.35 -2.20 1.44
C HIS A 97 9.30 -1.32 0.74
N LEU A 98 8.06 -1.31 1.25
CA LEU A 98 6.98 -0.46 0.75
C LEU A 98 7.36 1.02 0.81
N ARG A 99 8.12 1.46 1.82
CA ARG A 99 8.63 2.85 1.90
C ARG A 99 9.44 3.24 0.67
N GLY A 100 10.21 2.32 0.10
CA GLY A 100 10.95 2.52 -1.14
C GLY A 100 10.01 2.73 -2.33
N LEU A 101 9.00 1.87 -2.47
CA LEU A 101 8.03 1.93 -3.56
C LEU A 101 7.17 3.19 -3.50
N VAL A 102 6.62 3.57 -2.33
CA VAL A 102 5.78 4.79 -2.23
C VAL A 102 6.57 6.07 -2.50
N ARG A 103 7.89 6.08 -2.26
CA ARG A 103 8.76 7.20 -2.66
C ARG A 103 8.87 7.30 -4.18
N GLN A 104 8.91 6.17 -4.89
CA GLN A 104 8.96 6.14 -6.34
C GLN A 104 7.60 6.51 -6.95
N LEU A 105 6.50 5.99 -6.40
CA LEU A 105 5.14 6.40 -6.77
C LEU A 105 4.93 7.91 -6.64
N ARG A 106 5.43 8.50 -5.55
CA ARG A 106 5.42 9.96 -5.36
C ARG A 106 6.09 10.71 -6.52
N GLN A 107 7.19 10.20 -7.05
CA GLN A 107 7.92 10.88 -8.12
C GLN A 107 7.16 10.89 -9.46
N ILE A 108 6.21 9.98 -9.65
CA ILE A 108 5.31 9.96 -10.81
C ILE A 108 3.90 10.42 -10.44
N GLN A 109 3.70 10.91 -9.21
CA GLN A 109 2.40 11.35 -8.66
C GLN A 109 1.29 10.30 -8.76
N ARG A 110 1.63 9.01 -8.67
CA ARG A 110 0.64 7.93 -8.79
C ARG A 110 0.02 7.60 -7.43
N PRO A 111 -1.31 7.75 -7.24
CA PRO A 111 -1.94 7.47 -5.95
C PRO A 111 -2.05 5.97 -5.66
N LEU A 112 -2.30 5.66 -4.38
CA LEU A 112 -2.42 4.31 -3.85
C LEU A 112 -3.65 4.21 -2.93
N ASP A 113 -4.36 3.10 -3.00
CA ASP A 113 -5.44 2.78 -2.07
C ASP A 113 -4.87 2.34 -0.72
N TYR A 114 -4.61 3.33 0.14
CA TYR A 114 -4.16 3.11 1.52
C TYR A 114 -5.16 2.37 2.40
N THR A 115 -6.45 2.37 2.07
CA THR A 115 -7.47 1.59 2.78
C THR A 115 -7.31 0.11 2.45
N ALA A 116 -7.14 -0.23 1.17
CA ALA A 116 -6.82 -1.58 0.74
C ALA A 116 -5.46 -2.03 1.32
N LEU A 117 -4.45 -1.17 1.28
CA LEU A 117 -3.14 -1.48 1.85
C LEU A 117 -3.22 -1.73 3.37
N PHE A 118 -4.01 -0.96 4.11
CA PHE A 118 -4.23 -1.19 5.54
C PHE A 118 -4.74 -2.62 5.80
N TRP A 119 -5.77 -3.06 5.09
CA TRP A 119 -6.32 -4.41 5.25
C TRP A 119 -5.35 -5.51 4.82
N ASP A 120 -4.53 -5.23 3.80
CA ASP A 120 -3.45 -6.10 3.38
C ASP A 120 -2.41 -6.26 4.48
N LEU A 121 -2.02 -5.18 5.15
CA LEU A 121 -1.06 -5.20 6.27
C LEU A 121 -1.65 -5.82 7.55
N VAL A 122 -2.97 -5.72 7.77
CA VAL A 122 -3.65 -6.50 8.83
C VAL A 122 -3.53 -7.98 8.52
N THR A 123 -3.86 -8.39 7.28
CA THR A 123 -3.81 -9.79 6.85
C THR A 123 -2.37 -10.33 6.82
N TRP A 124 -1.39 -9.48 6.51
CA TRP A 124 0.04 -9.82 6.45
C TRP A 124 0.58 -10.39 7.76
N GLN A 125 -0.01 -10.00 8.89
CA GLN A 125 0.39 -10.46 10.22
C GLN A 125 -0.11 -11.88 10.54
N ASN A 126 -0.93 -12.48 9.66
CA ASN A 126 -1.34 -13.87 9.77
C ASN A 126 -0.62 -14.72 8.71
N PRO A 127 0.36 -15.57 9.10
CA PRO A 127 1.12 -16.40 8.17
C PRO A 127 0.26 -17.28 7.26
N ALA A 128 -0.87 -17.81 7.76
CA ALA A 128 -1.78 -18.66 7.00
C ALA A 128 -2.54 -17.90 5.90
N ARG A 129 -2.67 -16.57 6.03
CA ARG A 129 -3.39 -15.71 5.07
C ARG A 129 -2.47 -14.84 4.21
N LEU A 130 -1.19 -14.74 4.55
CA LEU A 130 -0.19 -13.96 3.82
C LEU A 130 -0.15 -14.29 2.32
N GLY A 131 -0.27 -15.58 1.97
CA GLY A 131 -0.33 -16.01 0.57
C GLY A 131 -1.48 -15.41 -0.23
N GLN A 132 -2.60 -15.07 0.42
CA GLN A 132 -3.76 -14.44 -0.24
C GLN A 132 -3.42 -13.01 -0.68
N VAL A 133 -2.72 -12.25 0.17
CA VAL A 133 -2.29 -10.88 -0.17
C VAL A 133 -1.29 -10.90 -1.32
N ARG A 134 -0.28 -11.79 -1.24
CA ARG A 134 0.72 -11.96 -2.31
C ARG A 134 0.08 -12.27 -3.66
N ARG A 135 -0.90 -13.18 -3.70
CA ARG A 135 -1.65 -13.48 -4.93
C ARG A 135 -2.45 -12.29 -5.44
N ARG A 136 -3.08 -11.50 -4.57
CA ARG A 136 -3.80 -10.28 -4.98
C ARG A 136 -2.86 -9.24 -5.58
N TRP A 137 -1.73 -8.98 -4.94
CA TRP A 137 -0.70 -8.07 -5.43
C TRP A 137 -0.12 -8.54 -6.76
N ALA A 138 0.22 -9.83 -6.89
CA ALA A 138 0.69 -10.42 -8.13
C ALA A 138 -0.34 -10.33 -9.25
N ALA A 139 -1.61 -10.61 -8.95
CA ALA A 139 -2.71 -10.49 -9.91
C ALA A 139 -2.85 -9.05 -10.42
N GLN A 140 -2.83 -8.06 -9.52
CA GLN A 140 -2.87 -6.64 -9.89
C GLN A 140 -1.66 -6.19 -10.73
N TYR A 141 -0.49 -6.79 -10.51
CA TYR A 141 0.77 -6.41 -11.16
C TYR A 141 0.96 -7.08 -12.53
N PHE A 142 0.76 -8.40 -12.61
CA PHE A 142 1.09 -9.20 -13.78
C PHE A 142 -0.09 -9.47 -14.70
N LEU A 143 -1.32 -9.50 -14.18
CA LEU A 143 -2.47 -9.72 -15.05
C LEU A 143 -2.78 -8.42 -15.81
N ASN A 144 -2.94 -8.57 -17.10
CA ASN A 144 -3.62 -7.56 -17.89
C ASN A 144 -5.10 -7.63 -17.54
N ARG A 145 -5.60 -6.67 -16.77
CA ARG A 145 -7.03 -6.35 -16.84
C ARG A 145 -7.24 -5.53 -18.10
N ASP A 146 -7.04 -6.16 -19.25
CA ASP A 146 -7.51 -5.62 -20.51
C ASP A 146 -9.04 -5.81 -20.49
N SER A 147 -9.77 -4.71 -20.23
CA SER A 147 -11.14 -4.47 -20.73
C SER A 147 -12.28 -5.49 -20.43
N GLU A 148 -12.89 -5.51 -19.24
CA GLU A 148 -14.16 -6.28 -19.04
C GLU A 148 -15.24 -5.60 -18.18
N GLY A 149 -15.06 -4.33 -17.78
CA GLY A 149 -16.12 -3.55 -17.10
C GLY A 149 -16.88 -2.58 -18.00
N ALA A 150 -16.28 -2.13 -19.11
CA ALA A 150 -16.83 -1.04 -19.94
C ALA A 150 -17.63 -1.51 -21.16
N ALA A 151 -17.41 -2.73 -21.66
CA ALA A 151 -18.14 -3.27 -22.82
C ALA A 151 -19.47 -3.96 -22.45
N SER A 152 -19.66 -4.34 -21.18
CA SER A 152 -20.93 -4.92 -20.71
C SER A 152 -22.01 -3.85 -20.45
N ALA A 153 -21.61 -2.63 -20.07
CA ALA A 153 -22.55 -1.54 -19.81
C ALA A 153 -23.12 -0.88 -21.09
N SER A 154 -22.45 -1.03 -22.24
CA SER A 154 -22.93 -0.52 -23.53
C SER A 154 -23.86 -1.49 -24.27
N ALA A 155 -23.93 -2.77 -23.86
CA ALA A 155 -24.80 -3.79 -24.46
C ALA A 155 -26.18 -3.90 -23.78
N SER A 156 -26.41 -3.22 -22.65
CA SER A 156 -27.69 -3.28 -21.90
C SER A 156 -28.54 -2.01 -22.03
N ARG A 157 -28.23 -1.13 -23.00
CA ARG A 157 -29.01 0.08 -23.32
C ARG A 157 -29.29 0.21 -24.82
N ARG A 158 -29.69 -0.89 -25.46
CA ARG A 158 -30.33 -0.87 -26.78
C ARG A 158 -31.64 -1.62 -26.71
#